data_AF-A0AAD5CE61-F1
#
_entry.id   AF-A0AAD5CE61-F1
#
_cell.length_a   1.000
_cell.length_b   1.000
_cell.length_c   1.000
_cell.angle_alpha   90.00
_cell.angle_beta   90.00
_cell.angle_gamma   90.00
#
_symmetry.space_group_name_H-M   'P 1'
#
loop_
_entity.id
_entity.type
_entity.pdbx_description
1 polymer ?
#
loop_
_entity_poly.entity_id
_entity_poly.type
_entity_poly.pdbx_seq_one_letter_code
_entity_poly.pdbx_strand_id
1 'polypeptide(L)'
;MPKAEPAACAIDFANNRIGLNLGGRTYFSSAEDDFVNRLYRRSRPLEAALVNSPRCQAEGCNADLTNAKHYHRRHKVCEFHSKASTVITAGLTQRFCQQCSRLVVPNVPLYFF
;
A
#
# COMPACT_ATOMS: atom_id res chain seq x y z
N MET A 1 -10.53 8.22 -49.35
CA MET A 1 -11.35 7.00 -49.32
C MET A 1 -11.34 6.43 -50.73
N PRO A 2 -10.99 5.15 -50.97
CA PRO A 2 -11.62 3.95 -50.40
C PRO A 2 -10.59 3.01 -49.71
N LYS A 3 -10.89 2.36 -48.58
CA LYS A 3 -11.82 1.23 -48.31
C LYS A 3 -11.21 -0.13 -48.71
N ALA A 4 -10.84 -0.95 -47.73
CA ALA A 4 -11.43 -2.28 -47.50
C ALA A 4 -10.71 -3.00 -46.35
N GLU A 5 -11.47 -3.89 -45.72
CA GLU A 5 -11.25 -4.60 -44.46
C GLU A 5 -10.11 -5.66 -44.54
N PRO A 6 -9.78 -6.30 -43.42
CA PRO A 6 -10.33 -7.65 -43.25
C PRO A 6 -10.94 -7.83 -41.84
N ALA A 7 -12.19 -8.24 -41.75
CA ALA A 7 -12.65 -9.63 -41.90
C ALA A 7 -12.15 -10.50 -40.75
N ALA A 8 -13.13 -10.92 -39.98
CA ALA A 8 -13.02 -11.65 -38.73
C ALA A 8 -12.53 -13.09 -38.90
N CYS A 9 -12.03 -13.61 -37.78
CA CYS A 9 -12.16 -14.97 -37.27
C CYS A 9 -11.81 -16.16 -38.19
N ALA A 10 -10.74 -16.87 -37.80
CA ALA A 10 -10.74 -18.33 -37.78
C ALA A 10 -10.07 -18.83 -36.48
N ILE A 11 -10.93 -19.34 -35.59
CA ILE A 11 -10.73 -20.40 -34.60
C ILE A 11 -9.94 -21.59 -35.21
N ASP A 12 -9.19 -22.47 -34.54
CA ASP A 12 -9.11 -22.97 -33.17
C ASP A 12 -7.68 -23.50 -32.92
N PHE A 13 -7.20 -23.50 -31.69
CA PHE A 13 -6.41 -24.62 -31.20
C PHE A 13 -6.63 -24.77 -29.70
N ALA A 14 -7.51 -25.72 -29.36
CA ALA A 14 -7.68 -26.19 -28.01
C ALA A 14 -6.34 -26.73 -27.45
N ASN A 15 -6.22 -26.59 -26.12
CA ASN A 15 -5.37 -27.32 -25.19
C ASN A 15 -4.05 -26.67 -24.71
N ASN A 16 -4.14 -26.22 -23.46
CA ASN A 16 -3.09 -26.20 -22.43
C ASN A 16 -1.70 -25.66 -22.80
N ARG A 17 -1.51 -24.35 -22.61
CA ARG A 17 -0.25 -23.80 -22.04
C ARG A 17 -0.54 -22.60 -21.15
N ILE A 18 -0.28 -22.79 -19.85
CA ILE A 18 -0.18 -21.72 -18.86
C ILE A 18 1.03 -20.86 -19.27
N GLY A 19 0.77 -19.74 -19.96
CA GLY A 19 1.79 -18.77 -20.35
C GLY A 19 1.98 -17.72 -19.25
N LEU A 20 2.99 -17.90 -18.39
CA LEU A 20 3.44 -16.86 -17.47
C LEU A 20 4.35 -15.89 -18.26
N ASN A 21 3.83 -14.71 -18.58
CA ASN A 21 4.62 -13.63 -19.19
C ASN A 21 5.40 -12.87 -18.09
N LEU A 22 6.73 -13.02 -18.13
CA LEU A 22 7.72 -12.26 -17.35
C LEU A 22 7.97 -10.90 -18.00
N GLY A 23 8.03 -9.81 -17.22
CA GLY A 23 8.72 -8.59 -17.65
C GLY A 23 8.08 -7.29 -17.19
N GLY A 24 8.62 -6.70 -16.12
CA GLY A 24 8.22 -5.37 -15.64
C GLY A 24 9.33 -4.70 -14.84
N ARG A 25 10.57 -4.77 -15.35
CA ARG A 25 11.68 -3.98 -14.82
C ARG A 25 11.68 -2.65 -15.55
N THR A 26 11.02 -1.63 -15.00
CA THR A 26 11.32 -0.24 -15.35
C THR A 26 12.08 0.38 -14.19
N TYR A 27 13.34 0.73 -14.46
CA TYR A 27 14.23 1.39 -13.53
C TYR A 27 14.12 2.90 -13.80
N PHE A 28 13.67 3.64 -12.76
CA PHE A 28 13.17 5.02 -12.74
C PHE A 28 11.79 5.23 -13.39
N SER A 29 10.72 5.11 -12.60
CA SER A 29 9.39 5.57 -13.02
C SER A 29 9.27 7.08 -12.85
N SER A 30 9.14 7.78 -13.97
CA SER A 30 8.78 9.19 -14.08
C SER A 30 7.28 9.36 -13.78
N ALA A 31 6.85 10.56 -13.40
CA ALA A 31 5.53 10.89 -12.85
C ALA A 31 4.31 10.45 -13.70
N GLU A 32 4.55 10.06 -14.95
CA GLU A 32 3.56 9.59 -15.93
C GLU A 32 3.07 8.14 -15.73
N ASP A 33 3.84 7.27 -15.03
CA ASP A 33 3.43 5.87 -14.75
C ASP A 33 2.22 5.76 -13.80
N ASP A 34 1.96 6.82 -13.01
CA ASP A 34 0.83 6.90 -12.09
C ASP A 34 -0.52 7.01 -12.83
N PHE A 35 -0.52 7.64 -14.01
CA PHE A 35 -1.73 7.86 -14.82
C PHE A 35 -2.20 6.56 -15.47
N VAL A 36 -1.29 5.81 -16.08
CA VAL A 36 -1.62 4.54 -16.75
C VAL A 36 -1.90 3.40 -15.77
N ASN A 37 -1.20 3.35 -14.63
CA ASN A 37 -1.44 2.31 -13.62
C ASN A 37 -2.86 2.40 -13.03
N ARG A 38 -3.44 3.62 -12.91
CA ARG A 38 -4.84 3.83 -12.49
C ARG A 38 -5.87 3.31 -13.51
N LEU A 39 -5.51 3.30 -14.80
CA LEU A 39 -6.39 2.86 -15.87
C LEU A 39 -6.31 1.33 -16.09
N TYR A 40 -5.13 0.73 -15.92
CA TYR A 40 -4.92 -0.72 -16.11
C TYR A 40 -5.19 -1.55 -14.83
N ARG A 41 -5.04 -0.98 -13.62
CA ARG A 41 -5.64 -1.56 -12.40
C ARG A 41 -7.10 -1.13 -12.33
N ARG A 42 -7.96 -1.94 -12.98
CA ARG A 42 -9.42 -1.98 -12.79
C ARG A 42 -9.86 -1.26 -11.51
N SER A 43 -10.51 -0.11 -11.71
CA SER A 43 -11.10 0.73 -10.69
C SER A 43 -11.86 -0.13 -9.70
N ARG A 44 -11.42 -0.16 -8.44
CA ARG A 44 -12.34 -0.52 -7.35
C ARG A 44 -13.44 0.54 -7.38
N PRO A 45 -14.73 0.15 -7.27
CA PRO A 45 -15.83 1.11 -7.30
C PRO A 45 -15.57 2.27 -6.35
N LEU A 46 -15.88 3.48 -6.82
CA LEU A 46 -15.75 4.78 -6.14
C LEU A 46 -16.44 4.84 -4.76
N GLU A 47 -17.20 3.82 -4.39
CA GLU A 47 -17.87 3.65 -3.09
C GLU A 47 -16.97 3.10 -1.96
N ALA A 48 -15.78 2.56 -2.25
CA ALA A 48 -14.90 2.01 -1.20
C ALA A 48 -13.90 3.03 -0.60
N ALA A 49 -13.87 4.27 -1.12
CA ALA A 49 -12.88 5.28 -0.73
C ALA A 49 -13.32 6.18 0.44
N LEU A 50 -14.56 6.06 0.92
CA LEU A 50 -15.09 6.92 2.00
C LEU A 50 -14.90 6.37 3.42
N VAL A 51 -14.34 5.17 3.62
CA VAL A 51 -14.41 4.52 4.95
C VAL A 51 -13.10 3.95 5.50
N ASN A 52 -11.96 4.06 4.83
CA ASN A 52 -10.68 3.58 5.39
C ASN A 52 -9.51 4.49 5.05
N SER A 53 -9.60 5.77 5.43
CA SER A 53 -8.42 6.62 5.51
C SER A 53 -7.36 5.94 6.39
N PRO A 54 -6.10 5.81 5.95
CA PRO A 54 -5.07 5.19 6.76
C PRO A 54 -4.91 6.00 8.05
N ARG A 55 -5.16 5.39 9.21
CA ARG A 55 -5.05 6.05 10.52
C ARG A 55 -3.79 5.60 11.25
N CYS A 56 -3.38 6.41 12.22
CA CYS A 56 -2.33 5.99 13.15
C CYS A 56 -2.78 4.77 13.96
N GLN A 57 -1.88 3.80 14.14
CA GLN A 57 -2.17 2.56 14.89
C GLN A 57 -2.05 2.70 16.42
N ALA A 58 -1.64 3.86 16.93
CA ALA A 58 -1.60 4.12 18.37
C ALA A 58 -3.01 4.16 18.94
N GLU A 59 -3.20 3.59 20.13
CA GLU A 59 -4.49 3.58 20.80
C GLU A 59 -4.97 4.99 21.13
N GLY A 60 -6.25 5.25 20.88
CA GLY A 60 -6.85 6.57 21.02
C GLY A 60 -6.43 7.59 19.95
N CYS A 61 -5.50 7.24 19.04
CA CYS A 61 -5.07 8.14 17.98
C CYS A 61 -5.92 7.98 16.72
N ASN A 62 -6.64 9.03 16.37
CA ASN A 62 -7.49 9.07 15.18
C ASN A 62 -6.89 9.90 14.02
N ALA A 63 -5.59 10.23 14.12
CA ALA A 63 -4.89 11.06 13.15
C ALA A 63 -4.96 10.44 11.75
N ASP A 64 -5.44 11.23 10.79
CA ASP A 64 -5.52 10.85 9.38
C ASP A 64 -4.14 10.93 8.72
N LEU A 65 -3.74 9.87 8.03
CA LEU A 65 -2.48 9.77 7.29
C LEU A 65 -2.68 9.96 5.78
N THR A 66 -3.88 10.27 5.29
CA THR A 66 -4.18 10.45 3.86
C THR A 66 -3.20 11.43 3.20
N ASN A 67 -2.93 12.57 3.85
CA ASN A 67 -2.01 13.60 3.38
C ASN A 67 -0.63 13.57 4.09
N ALA A 68 -0.33 12.53 4.86
CA ALA A 68 0.95 12.41 5.55
C ALA A 68 2.08 12.00 4.59
N LYS A 69 3.33 12.33 4.95
CA LYS A 69 4.52 11.91 4.18
C LYS A 69 4.54 10.37 4.01
N HIS A 70 5.11 9.89 2.91
CA HIS A 70 5.15 8.45 2.57
C HIS A 70 5.64 7.56 3.72
N TYR A 71 6.67 8.01 4.46
CA TYR A 71 7.19 7.31 5.64
C TYR A 71 6.09 7.04 6.69
N HIS A 72 5.37 8.07 7.10
CA HIS A 72 4.28 7.97 8.09
C HIS A 72 3.15 7.06 7.61
N ARG A 73 2.78 7.15 6.33
CA ARG A 73 1.77 6.29 5.70
C ARG A 73 2.19 4.82 5.67
N ARG A 74 3.44 4.53 5.30
CA ARG A 74 3.97 3.16 5.23
C ARG A 74 3.97 2.47 6.59
N HIS A 75 4.31 3.21 7.65
CA HIS A 75 4.40 2.66 9.00
C HIS A 75 3.12 2.79 9.83
N LYS A 76 2.09 3.49 9.31
CA LYS A 76 0.83 3.77 10.03
C LYS A 76 1.05 4.50 11.35
N VAL A 77 1.97 5.46 11.35
CA VAL A 77 2.34 6.27 12.51
C VAL A 77 2.33 7.75 12.12
N CYS A 78 1.65 8.60 12.89
CA CYS A 78 1.63 10.05 12.64
C CYS A 78 2.97 10.71 13.05
N GLU A 79 3.18 11.96 12.65
CA GLU A 79 4.43 12.67 12.96
C GLU A 79 4.71 12.80 14.46
N PHE A 80 3.66 12.94 15.27
CA PHE A 80 3.80 12.99 16.72
C PHE A 80 4.29 11.65 17.28
N HIS A 81 3.63 10.55 16.91
CA HIS A 81 3.97 9.21 17.41
C HIS A 81 5.26 8.63 16.83
N SER A 82 5.77 9.14 15.71
CA SER A 82 7.07 8.73 15.18
C SER A 82 8.25 9.31 15.98
N LYS A 83 7.98 10.34 16.79
CA LYS A 83 8.93 11.03 17.67
C LYS A 83 8.64 10.83 19.16
N ALA A 84 7.45 10.33 19.50
CA ALA A 84 7.04 10.10 20.88
C ALA A 84 7.94 9.07 21.57
N SER A 85 8.29 9.34 22.84
CA SER A 85 9.08 8.42 23.67
C SER A 85 8.30 7.15 24.03
N THR A 86 6.98 7.27 24.18
CA THR A 86 6.06 6.18 24.52
C THR A 86 4.75 6.35 23.78
N VAL A 87 4.16 5.23 23.35
CA VAL A 87 2.85 5.11 22.70
C VAL A 87 2.17 3.85 23.20
N ILE A 88 0.85 3.84 23.32
CA ILE A 88 0.11 2.61 23.61
C ILE A 88 -0.36 2.01 22.29
N THR A 89 -0.16 0.72 22.08
CA THR A 89 -0.66 0.00 20.90
C THR A 89 -1.01 -1.43 21.31
N ALA A 90 -2.26 -1.84 21.09
CA ALA A 90 -2.78 -3.13 21.52
C ALA A 90 -2.56 -3.42 23.03
N GLY A 91 -2.79 -2.41 23.87
CA GLY A 91 -2.66 -2.48 25.32
C GLY A 91 -1.22 -2.46 25.85
N LEU A 92 -0.21 -2.41 24.97
CA LEU A 92 1.20 -2.42 25.36
C LEU A 92 1.80 -1.03 25.22
N THR A 93 2.60 -0.64 26.23
CA THR A 93 3.51 0.49 26.13
C THR A 93 4.63 0.15 25.15
N GLN A 94 4.72 0.91 24.08
CA GLN A 94 5.68 0.74 23.00
C GLN A 94 6.38 2.06 22.70
N ARG A 95 7.49 1.99 21.99
CA ARG A 95 8.17 3.16 21.40
C ARG A 95 8.44 2.88 19.93
N PHE A 96 8.40 3.91 19.10
CA PHE A 96 8.77 3.75 17.70
C PHE A 96 10.29 3.73 17.57
N CYS A 97 10.85 2.61 17.13
CA CYS A 97 12.28 2.52 16.86
C CYS A 97 12.56 3.04 15.45
N GLN A 98 13.23 4.19 15.33
CA GLN A 98 13.57 4.78 14.03
C GLN A 98 14.42 3.84 13.16
N GLN A 99 15.34 3.10 13.77
CA GLN A 99 16.24 2.17 13.08
C GLN A 99 15.49 0.97 12.51
N CYS A 100 14.56 0.42 13.30
CA CYS A 100 13.79 -0.75 12.90
C CYS A 100 12.53 -0.38 12.09
N SER A 101 12.11 0.88 12.15
CA SER A 101 10.82 1.37 11.66
C SER A 101 9.63 0.52 12.13
N ARG A 102 9.69 0.10 13.40
CA ARG A 102 8.72 -0.76 14.08
C ARG A 102 8.46 -0.25 15.49
N LEU A 103 7.24 -0.48 15.99
CA LEU A 103 6.95 -0.30 17.40
C LEU A 103 7.61 -1.43 18.20
N VAL A 104 8.42 -1.08 19.19
CA VAL A 104 9.10 -2.02 20.08
C VAL A 104 8.64 -1.74 21.51
N VAL A 105 8.38 -2.78 22.28
CA VAL A 105 8.21 -2.62 23.73
C VAL A 105 9.56 -2.14 24.31
N PRO A 106 9.63 -0.98 24.96
CA PRO A 106 10.84 -0.59 25.67
C PRO A 106 11.02 -1.61 26.79
N ASN A 107 12.07 -2.44 26.69
CA ASN A 107 12.47 -3.50 27.63
C ASN A 107 11.52 -3.62 28.84
N VAL A 108 10.47 -4.42 28.68
CA VAL A 108 9.65 -4.82 29.83
C VAL A 108 10.61 -5.58 30.72
N PRO A 109 10.94 -5.10 31.94
CA PRO A 109 11.68 -5.94 32.86
C PRO A 109 10.81 -7.18 33.06
N LEU A 110 11.41 -8.37 32.97
CA LEU A 110 10.76 -9.67 33.13
C LEU A 110 10.26 -9.85 34.58
N TYR A 111 9.37 -8.99 35.06
CA TYR A 111 8.67 -9.12 36.34
C TYR A 111 7.18 -9.29 36.07
N PHE A 112 6.87 -10.35 35.33
CA PHE A 112 5.57 -11.03 35.39
C PHE A 112 5.83 -12.52 35.11
N PHE A 113 6.55 -13.17 36.03
CA PHE A 113 6.32 -14.52 36.55
C PHE A 113 7.24 -14.76 37.76
#